data_AF-A0AA92YKL4-F1
#
_entry.id   AF-A0AA92YKL4-F1
#
_cell.length_a   1.000
_cell.length_b   1.000
_cell.length_c   1.000
_cell.angle_alpha   90.00
_cell.angle_beta   90.00
_cell.angle_gamma   90.00
#
_symmetry.space_group_name_H-M   'P 1'
#
loop_
_entity.id
_entity.type
_entity.pdbx_description
1 polymer ?
#
loop_
_entity_poly.entity_id
_entity_poly.type
_entity_poly.pdbx_seq_one_letter_code
_entity_poly.pdbx_strand_id
1 'polypeptide(L)'
;SKGSFITFKISSDQAINQIKLFFKEDNFDRLVNLEGSQNLKEWYSIVDSYRILSIRNELTAYTFTSLKLPDSKHQYYRLFVNGTNAPELKNAQITLKETTEGDYKMHTIKSMRTQEKKQNRSTVIDIDLQTAVPVSYIKIEGGNDFDYYRSVRIEYLRDSIKTEKGWRYNYQNLSSGILNSIEENEFRSNSKITNKLRVIINNQDNEPLTIGAIQIKGYTHELITRFTTPATYFLVYGNAKIGKPSYDLQYMSNIVPEKLKTIELGTEKRIEKKGEKVVAPLFENKIWLWAVMGIIIALLGGFTLMMMKKK
;
A
#
# COMPACT_ATOMS: atom_id res chain seq x y z
N SER A 1 -4.55 44.20 -1.53
CA SER A 1 -4.56 43.05 -0.59
C SER A 1 -3.34 43.14 0.32
N LYS A 2 -3.46 42.77 1.60
CA LYS A 2 -2.32 42.68 2.51
C LYS A 2 -1.71 41.28 2.38
N GLY A 3 -0.40 41.16 2.25
CA GLY A 3 0.30 39.90 2.02
C GLY A 3 1.79 40.11 1.78
N SER A 4 2.51 39.03 1.51
CA SER A 4 3.95 39.03 1.28
C SER A 4 4.28 38.46 -0.10
N PHE A 5 5.21 39.11 -0.80
CA PHE A 5 5.75 38.61 -2.07
C PHE A 5 7.12 37.96 -1.85
N ILE A 6 7.31 36.82 -2.48
CA ILE A 6 8.56 36.07 -2.49
C ILE A 6 8.91 35.80 -3.95
N THR A 7 10.10 36.19 -4.39
CA THR A 7 10.54 35.99 -5.77
C THR A 7 11.69 34.99 -5.83
N PHE A 8 11.53 33.98 -6.66
CA PHE A 8 12.52 32.96 -6.98
C PHE A 8 13.13 33.27 -8.34
N LYS A 9 14.46 33.15 -8.45
CA LYS A 9 15.17 33.16 -9.74
C LYS A 9 15.60 31.73 -10.06
N ILE A 10 15.21 31.24 -11.23
CA ILE A 10 15.62 29.91 -11.71
C ILE A 10 16.93 30.06 -12.46
N SER A 11 17.94 29.28 -12.05
CA SER A 11 19.26 29.28 -12.67
C SER A 11 19.39 28.32 -13.86
N SER A 12 18.39 27.44 -14.04
CA SER A 12 18.33 26.45 -15.13
C SER A 12 17.38 26.93 -16.24
N ASP A 13 17.64 26.49 -17.47
CA ASP A 13 16.74 26.69 -18.62
C ASP A 13 15.67 25.58 -18.75
N GLN A 14 15.61 24.67 -17.78
CA GLN A 14 14.59 23.63 -17.73
C GLN A 14 13.24 24.19 -17.24
N ALA A 15 12.16 23.60 -17.74
CA ALA A 15 10.83 23.84 -17.19
C ALA A 15 10.74 23.34 -15.74
N ILE A 16 9.76 23.84 -15.00
CA ILE A 16 9.41 23.36 -13.66
C ILE A 16 7.92 23.05 -13.63
N ASN A 17 7.51 22.13 -12.76
CA ASN A 17 6.09 21.80 -12.56
C ASN A 17 5.70 21.59 -11.10
N GLN A 18 6.65 21.77 -10.19
CA GLN A 18 6.42 21.66 -8.76
C GLN A 18 7.27 22.66 -7.96
N ILE A 19 6.64 23.36 -7.01
CA ILE A 19 7.31 24.20 -6.02
C ILE A 19 6.89 23.73 -4.63
N LYS A 20 7.83 23.16 -3.87
CA LYS A 20 7.62 22.75 -2.48
C LYS A 20 8.14 23.84 -1.54
N LEU A 21 7.25 24.39 -0.73
CA LEU A 21 7.54 25.47 0.19
C LEU A 21 7.75 24.93 1.61
N PHE A 22 8.79 25.41 2.27
CA PHE A 22 9.12 25.06 3.66
C PHE A 22 9.00 26.32 4.51
N PHE A 23 7.96 26.39 5.33
CA PHE A 23 7.71 27.49 6.25
C PHE A 23 8.29 27.22 7.63
N LYS A 24 8.53 28.28 8.40
CA LYS A 24 9.04 28.22 9.76
C LYS A 24 7.94 27.88 10.77
N GLU A 25 6.75 28.44 10.57
CA GLU A 25 5.58 28.21 11.41
C GLU A 25 4.77 26.99 10.92
N ASP A 26 4.17 26.28 11.87
CA ASP A 26 3.09 25.33 11.63
C ASP A 26 1.72 25.99 11.86
N ASN A 27 0.62 25.25 11.63
CA ASN A 27 -0.74 25.70 11.96
C ASN A 27 -1.16 26.99 11.24
N PHE A 28 -1.08 26.97 9.91
CA PHE A 28 -1.54 28.04 9.04
C PHE A 28 -2.42 27.50 7.92
N ASP A 29 -3.26 28.39 7.38
CA ASP A 29 -4.11 28.15 6.21
C ASP A 29 -4.15 29.44 5.39
N ARG A 30 -3.64 29.40 4.16
CA ARG A 30 -3.42 30.58 3.32
C ARG A 30 -3.73 30.27 1.86
N LEU A 31 -4.25 31.27 1.15
CA LEU A 31 -4.32 31.26 -0.30
C LEU A 31 -3.08 31.91 -0.88
N VAL A 32 -2.52 31.32 -1.93
CA VAL A 32 -1.34 31.83 -2.62
C VAL A 32 -1.56 31.94 -4.12
N ASN A 33 -0.89 32.92 -4.72
CA ASN A 33 -0.87 33.13 -6.16
C ASN A 33 0.57 32.96 -6.65
N LEU A 34 0.75 32.30 -7.78
CA LEU A 34 2.04 32.09 -8.41
C LEU A 34 2.04 32.73 -9.79
N GLU A 35 3.00 33.62 -10.02
CA GLU A 35 3.20 34.31 -11.29
C GLU A 35 4.57 34.00 -11.87
N GLY A 36 4.69 33.98 -13.20
CA GLY A 36 5.94 33.80 -13.94
C GLY A 36 6.36 35.07 -14.70
N SER A 37 7.67 35.32 -14.78
CA SER A 37 8.24 36.46 -15.53
C SER A 37 9.58 36.11 -16.15
N GLN A 38 9.89 36.70 -17.30
CA GLN A 38 11.23 36.63 -17.90
C GLN A 38 12.12 37.83 -17.53
N ASN A 39 11.54 38.95 -17.11
CA ASN A 39 12.24 40.24 -17.05
C ASN A 39 11.92 41.07 -15.79
N LEU A 40 11.20 40.51 -14.83
CA LEU A 40 10.70 41.16 -13.60
C LEU A 40 9.70 42.31 -13.81
N LYS A 41 9.33 42.62 -15.06
CA LYS A 41 8.40 43.70 -15.42
C LYS A 41 7.02 43.16 -15.74
N GLU A 42 6.96 42.19 -16.65
CA GLU A 42 5.73 41.52 -17.06
C GLU A 42 5.55 40.23 -16.29
N TRP A 43 4.38 40.05 -15.69
CA TRP A 43 4.05 38.89 -14.86
C TRP A 43 2.80 38.21 -15.41
N TYR A 44 2.87 36.89 -15.55
CA TYR A 44 1.79 36.06 -16.07
C TYR A 44 1.32 35.13 -14.96
N SER A 45 0.01 35.08 -14.72
CA SER A 45 -0.56 34.17 -13.72
C SER A 45 -0.37 32.71 -14.16
N ILE A 46 0.19 31.88 -13.27
CA ILE A 46 0.34 30.44 -13.49
C ILE A 46 -0.68 29.69 -12.65
N VAL A 47 -0.80 30.07 -11.37
CA VAL A 47 -1.77 29.50 -10.44
C VAL A 47 -2.37 30.63 -9.61
N ASP A 48 -3.69 30.62 -9.47
CA ASP A 48 -4.43 31.61 -8.70
C ASP A 48 -5.19 30.93 -7.56
N SER A 49 -5.25 31.59 -6.39
CA SER A 49 -6.00 31.14 -5.22
C SER A 49 -5.70 29.69 -4.78
N TYR A 50 -4.44 29.27 -4.87
CA TYR A 50 -4.01 27.94 -4.44
C TYR A 50 -3.94 27.88 -2.91
N ARG A 51 -4.60 26.90 -2.29
CA ARG A 51 -4.55 26.75 -0.83
C ARG A 51 -3.25 26.07 -0.40
N ILE A 52 -2.57 26.64 0.59
CA ILE A 52 -1.50 25.98 1.33
C ILE A 52 -1.87 25.92 2.81
N LEU A 53 -1.49 24.84 3.48
CA LEU A 53 -1.72 24.70 4.91
C LEU A 53 -0.71 23.81 5.61
N SER A 54 -0.62 24.00 6.92
CA SER A 54 0.04 23.08 7.85
C SER A 54 -0.88 22.90 9.06
N ILE A 55 -1.11 21.66 9.49
CA ILE A 55 -1.84 21.32 10.71
C ILE A 55 -0.99 20.34 11.51
N ARG A 56 -0.64 20.70 12.74
CA ARG A 56 0.08 19.86 13.69
C ARG A 56 -0.65 19.82 15.03
N ASN A 57 -1.00 18.61 15.46
CA ASN A 57 -1.55 18.30 16.78
C ASN A 57 -1.01 16.94 17.27
N GLU A 58 -1.51 16.44 18.40
CA GLU A 58 -1.05 15.19 19.02
C GLU A 58 -1.25 13.94 18.13
N LEU A 59 -2.24 13.96 17.24
CA LEU A 59 -2.65 12.81 16.44
C LEU A 59 -2.22 12.92 14.98
N THR A 60 -1.83 14.10 14.51
CA THR A 60 -1.57 14.36 13.08
C THR A 60 -0.59 15.50 12.88
N ALA A 61 0.36 15.30 11.96
CA ALA A 61 1.18 16.34 11.37
C ALA A 61 0.98 16.29 9.84
N TYR A 62 0.11 17.15 9.33
CA TYR A 62 -0.24 17.26 7.92
C TYR A 62 0.27 18.59 7.36
N THR A 63 0.86 18.54 6.17
CA THR A 63 1.39 19.73 5.50
C THR A 63 1.10 19.63 4.01
N PHE A 64 0.38 20.62 3.50
CA PHE A 64 0.10 20.81 2.08
C PHE A 64 0.67 22.14 1.63
N THR A 65 1.96 22.14 1.28
CA THR A 65 2.71 23.33 0.87
C THR A 65 3.44 23.12 -0.46
N SER A 66 3.03 22.09 -1.20
CA SER A 66 3.56 21.79 -2.52
C SER A 66 2.59 22.27 -3.59
N LEU A 67 2.98 23.30 -4.32
CA LEU A 67 2.25 23.78 -5.49
C LEU A 67 2.55 22.84 -6.66
N LYS A 68 1.51 22.26 -7.24
CA LYS A 68 1.58 21.56 -8.53
C LYS A 68 1.09 22.54 -9.59
N LEU A 69 1.86 22.70 -10.65
CA LEU A 69 1.57 23.64 -11.74
C LEU A 69 1.82 22.96 -13.10
N PRO A 70 1.22 23.47 -14.20
CA PRO A 70 1.61 23.06 -15.54
C PRO A 70 3.12 23.27 -15.76
N ASP A 71 3.69 22.50 -16.69
CA ASP A 71 5.08 22.70 -17.10
C ASP A 71 5.28 24.14 -17.55
N SER A 72 6.14 24.85 -16.83
CA SER A 72 6.31 26.29 -16.96
C SER A 72 7.79 26.63 -17.07
N LYS A 73 8.12 27.54 -17.99
CA LYS A 73 9.49 27.98 -18.27
C LYS A 73 9.62 29.49 -18.20
N HIS A 74 9.94 29.98 -17.00
CA HIS A 74 10.23 31.39 -16.72
C HIS A 74 11.53 31.53 -15.93
N GLN A 75 12.25 32.63 -16.15
CA GLN A 75 13.46 32.93 -15.36
C GLN A 75 13.13 33.31 -13.91
N TYR A 76 11.96 33.92 -13.67
CA TYR A 76 11.52 34.37 -12.36
C TYR A 76 10.11 33.86 -12.05
N TYR A 77 9.92 33.45 -10.80
CA TYR A 77 8.62 33.08 -10.25
C TYR A 77 8.34 33.92 -9.01
N ARG A 78 7.14 34.49 -8.90
CA ARG A 78 6.74 35.28 -7.74
C ARG A 78 5.54 34.64 -7.07
N LEU A 79 5.73 34.25 -5.83
CA LEU A 79 4.70 33.74 -4.94
C LEU A 79 4.16 34.91 -4.11
N PHE A 80 2.85 35.09 -4.14
CA PHE A 80 2.15 35.97 -3.23
C PHE A 80 1.43 35.14 -2.17
N VAL A 81 1.70 35.39 -0.90
CA VAL A 81 1.01 34.75 0.22
C VAL A 81 0.02 35.74 0.82
N ASN A 82 -1.28 35.44 0.71
CA ASN A 82 -2.34 36.31 1.22
C ASN A 82 -2.30 36.40 2.76
N GLY A 83 -2.60 37.58 3.31
CA GLY A 83 -2.78 37.80 4.75
C GLY A 83 -1.62 38.55 5.42
N THR A 84 -1.94 39.32 6.46
CA THR A 84 -0.97 40.16 7.19
C THR A 84 0.04 39.38 8.03
N ASN A 85 -0.33 38.16 8.43
CA ASN A 85 0.50 37.24 9.20
C ASN A 85 0.82 36.02 8.33
N ALA A 86 1.42 36.26 7.17
CA ALA A 86 1.91 35.20 6.30
C ALA A 86 3.06 34.47 7.00
N PRO A 87 3.08 33.11 6.98
CA PRO A 87 4.20 32.36 7.55
C PRO A 87 5.51 32.71 6.85
N GLU A 88 6.61 32.69 7.60
CA GLU A 88 7.95 33.00 7.12
C GLU A 88 8.47 31.81 6.31
N LEU A 89 8.81 32.04 5.03
CA LEU A 89 9.38 31.01 4.18
C LEU A 89 10.86 30.80 4.55
N LYS A 90 11.19 29.58 4.99
CA LYS A 90 12.56 29.17 5.30
C LYS A 90 13.32 28.76 4.04
N ASN A 91 12.69 28.01 3.15
CA ASN A 91 13.28 27.58 1.88
C ASN A 91 12.19 27.17 0.88
N ALA A 92 12.53 27.09 -0.40
CA ALA A 92 11.72 26.48 -1.44
C ALA A 92 12.56 25.48 -2.24
N GLN A 93 11.94 24.35 -2.60
CA GLN A 93 12.51 23.40 -3.54
C GLN A 93 11.68 23.46 -4.82
N ILE A 94 12.34 23.76 -5.93
CA ILE A 94 11.71 23.93 -7.24
C ILE A 94 12.23 22.83 -8.16
N THR A 95 11.32 22.06 -8.74
CA THR A 95 11.67 20.84 -9.49
C THR A 95 10.81 20.67 -10.73
N LEU A 96 11.40 20.02 -11.74
CA LEU A 96 10.67 19.28 -12.75
C LEU A 96 10.52 17.85 -12.25
N LYS A 97 9.28 17.41 -12.06
CA LYS A 97 8.98 16.03 -11.69
C LYS A 97 8.38 15.31 -12.88
N GLU A 98 9.17 14.40 -13.45
CA GLU A 98 8.70 13.43 -14.44
C GLU A 98 8.25 12.17 -13.70
N THR A 99 7.05 11.67 -14.01
CA THR A 99 6.54 10.43 -13.44
C THR A 99 6.01 9.56 -14.58
N THR A 100 6.56 8.36 -14.70
CA THR A 100 5.98 7.31 -15.54
C THR A 100 4.96 6.56 -14.70
N GLU A 101 3.68 6.66 -15.06
CA GLU A 101 2.66 5.83 -14.42
C GLU A 101 2.89 4.36 -14.79
N GLY A 102 2.78 3.47 -13.80
CA GLY A 102 2.72 2.04 -14.08
C GLY A 102 1.37 1.66 -14.65
N ASP A 103 1.32 0.59 -15.43
CA ASP A 103 0.04 0.05 -15.91
C ASP A 103 -0.76 -0.53 -14.76
N TYR A 104 -1.87 0.13 -14.43
CA TYR A 104 -2.76 -0.31 -13.36
C TYR A 104 -3.96 -1.08 -13.91
N LYS A 105 -4.30 -2.16 -13.22
CA LYS A 105 -5.57 -2.85 -13.39
C LYS A 105 -6.53 -2.48 -12.27
N MET A 106 -7.72 -2.00 -12.64
CA MET A 106 -8.83 -1.80 -11.70
C MET A 106 -9.35 -3.13 -11.18
N HIS A 107 -9.70 -3.17 -9.90
CA HIS A 107 -10.23 -4.35 -9.23
C HIS A 107 -11.69 -4.16 -8.82
N THR A 108 -12.51 -5.16 -9.12
CA THR A 108 -13.93 -5.14 -8.80
C THR A 108 -14.17 -5.38 -7.30
N ILE A 109 -14.86 -4.43 -6.67
CA ILE A 109 -15.37 -4.57 -5.31
C ILE A 109 -16.64 -5.42 -5.34
N LYS A 110 -16.63 -6.53 -4.60
CA LYS A 110 -17.79 -7.42 -4.45
C LYS A 110 -18.80 -6.84 -3.47
N SER A 111 -18.33 -6.35 -2.33
CA SER A 111 -19.18 -5.73 -1.31
C SER A 111 -18.39 -4.80 -0.42
N MET A 112 -19.08 -3.80 0.13
CA MET A 112 -18.53 -2.85 1.09
C MET A 112 -19.48 -2.73 2.27
N ARG A 113 -18.93 -2.68 3.48
CA ARG A 113 -19.71 -2.45 4.70
C ARG A 113 -19.04 -1.38 5.55
N THR A 114 -19.78 -0.30 5.79
CA THR A 114 -19.36 0.80 6.67
C THR A 114 -20.01 0.66 8.03
N GLN A 115 -19.22 0.83 9.09
CA GLN A 115 -19.68 0.77 10.49
C GLN A 115 -18.98 1.86 11.30
N GLU A 116 -19.76 2.63 12.05
CA GLU A 116 -19.22 3.48 13.11
C GLU A 116 -18.90 2.64 14.35
N LYS A 117 -17.71 2.82 14.90
CA LYS A 117 -17.24 2.24 16.16
C LYS A 117 -17.10 3.34 17.19
N LYS A 118 -18.22 3.73 17.83
CA LYS A 118 -18.29 4.82 18.82
C LYS A 118 -17.28 4.67 19.96
N GLN A 119 -17.09 3.45 20.48
CA GLN A 119 -16.10 3.15 21.53
C GLN A 119 -14.67 3.51 21.12
N ASN A 120 -14.35 3.35 19.83
CA ASN A 120 -13.03 3.61 19.27
C ASN A 120 -12.98 4.93 18.49
N ARG A 121 -14.03 5.74 18.54
CA ARG A 121 -14.17 7.02 17.83
C ARG A 121 -13.72 6.94 16.36
N SER A 122 -14.15 5.88 15.66
CA SER A 122 -13.68 5.59 14.30
C SER A 122 -14.78 5.06 13.40
N THR A 123 -14.62 5.28 12.10
CA THR A 123 -15.40 4.63 11.05
C THR A 123 -14.57 3.52 10.44
N VAL A 124 -15.14 2.32 10.37
CA VAL A 124 -14.51 1.14 9.77
C VAL A 124 -15.26 0.76 8.50
N ILE A 125 -14.54 0.67 7.39
CA ILE A 125 -15.06 0.24 6.09
C ILE A 125 -14.39 -1.08 5.75
N ASP A 126 -15.14 -2.18 5.83
CA ASP A 126 -14.68 -3.48 5.37
C ASP A 126 -15.03 -3.64 3.88
N ILE A 127 -14.04 -3.98 3.06
CA ILE A 127 -14.17 -4.09 1.60
C ILE A 127 -13.78 -5.51 1.18
N ASP A 128 -14.68 -6.19 0.50
CA ASP A 128 -14.43 -7.51 -0.10
C ASP A 128 -14.27 -7.36 -1.61
N LEU A 129 -13.18 -7.85 -2.15
CA LEU A 129 -12.90 -7.94 -3.58
C LEU A 129 -13.45 -9.25 -4.14
N GLN A 130 -13.71 -9.27 -5.45
CA GLN A 130 -14.25 -10.46 -6.12
C GLN A 130 -13.32 -11.68 -6.05
N THR A 131 -12.01 -11.44 -6.18
CA THR A 131 -10.95 -12.46 -6.09
C THR A 131 -9.74 -11.90 -5.35
N ALA A 132 -8.79 -12.77 -5.00
CA ALA A 132 -7.51 -12.33 -4.47
C ALA A 132 -6.67 -11.71 -5.59
N VAL A 133 -6.34 -10.42 -5.45
CA VAL A 133 -5.66 -9.63 -6.47
C VAL A 133 -4.55 -8.79 -5.84
N PRO A 134 -3.49 -8.44 -6.59
CA PRO A 134 -2.44 -7.55 -6.12
C PRO A 134 -3.01 -6.14 -5.89
N VAL A 135 -2.99 -5.63 -4.67
CA VAL A 135 -3.41 -4.26 -4.36
C VAL A 135 -2.18 -3.41 -4.05
N SER A 136 -2.03 -2.28 -4.75
CA SER A 136 -0.96 -1.31 -4.52
C SER A 136 -1.45 0.15 -4.49
N TYR A 137 -2.72 0.37 -4.78
CA TYR A 137 -3.30 1.71 -4.91
C TYR A 137 -4.77 1.71 -4.49
N ILE A 138 -5.15 2.66 -3.65
CA ILE A 138 -6.52 2.86 -3.18
C ILE A 138 -6.84 4.36 -3.21
N LYS A 139 -7.92 4.75 -3.89
CA LYS A 139 -8.47 6.12 -3.88
C LYS A 139 -9.78 6.12 -3.11
N ILE A 140 -9.95 7.06 -2.18
CA ILE A 140 -11.15 7.19 -1.35
C ILE A 140 -11.73 8.59 -1.56
N GLU A 141 -12.89 8.70 -2.17
CA GLU A 141 -13.57 9.99 -2.30
C GLU A 141 -14.34 10.31 -1.02
N GLY A 142 -14.21 11.53 -0.49
CA GLY A 142 -15.10 12.01 0.56
C GLY A 142 -16.39 12.57 -0.05
N GLY A 143 -17.52 12.31 0.61
CA GLY A 143 -18.84 12.73 0.16
C GLY A 143 -19.41 13.96 0.88
N ASN A 144 -18.62 14.60 1.74
CA ASN A 144 -19.03 15.80 2.47
C ASN A 144 -18.61 17.08 1.73
N ASP A 145 -19.36 18.15 1.95
CA ASP A 145 -19.20 19.49 1.36
C ASP A 145 -18.39 20.46 2.25
N PHE A 146 -18.01 20.03 3.46
CA PHE A 146 -17.19 20.81 4.39
C PHE A 146 -15.73 20.35 4.40
N ASP A 147 -14.86 21.23 4.90
CA ASP A 147 -13.44 20.92 5.07
C ASP A 147 -13.22 19.86 6.16
N TYR A 148 -12.49 18.80 5.82
CA TYR A 148 -12.07 17.77 6.77
C TYR A 148 -10.60 17.39 6.59
N TYR A 149 -10.03 16.85 7.67
CA TYR A 149 -8.77 16.14 7.71
C TYR A 149 -8.87 15.03 8.76
N ARG A 150 -8.68 13.76 8.38
CA ARG A 150 -8.79 12.61 9.29
C ARG A 150 -7.68 11.62 9.03
N SER A 151 -7.06 11.11 10.10
CA SER A 151 -6.09 10.04 9.95
C SER A 151 -6.79 8.77 9.51
N VAL A 152 -6.19 8.12 8.51
CA VAL A 152 -6.68 6.89 7.91
C VAL A 152 -5.60 5.83 7.96
N ARG A 153 -6.03 4.63 8.34
CA ARG A 153 -5.25 3.41 8.24
C ARG A 153 -5.94 2.45 7.29
N ILE A 154 -5.20 1.95 6.31
CA ILE A 154 -5.67 0.93 5.39
C ILE A 154 -4.95 -0.37 5.76
N GLU A 155 -5.72 -1.42 5.93
CA GLU A 155 -5.25 -2.75 6.28
C GLU A 155 -5.69 -3.77 5.24
N TYR A 156 -4.90 -4.82 5.08
CA TYR A 156 -5.24 -5.96 4.24
C TYR A 156 -5.33 -7.23 5.08
N LEU A 157 -6.16 -8.17 4.66
CA LEU A 157 -6.20 -9.49 5.28
C LEU A 157 -4.92 -10.25 4.93
N ARG A 158 -4.10 -10.55 5.94
CA ARG A 158 -2.89 -11.38 5.77
C ARG A 158 -3.21 -12.86 5.86
N ASP A 159 -3.96 -13.24 6.89
CA ASP A 159 -4.32 -14.62 7.17
C ASP A 159 -5.57 -14.69 8.05
N SER A 160 -6.14 -15.88 8.15
CA SER A 160 -7.34 -16.13 8.93
C SER A 160 -7.25 -17.48 9.62
N ILE A 161 -7.67 -17.54 10.88
CA ILE A 161 -7.67 -18.77 11.67
C ILE A 161 -9.13 -19.13 11.98
N LYS A 162 -9.53 -20.37 11.65
CA LYS A 162 -10.84 -20.88 12.03
C LYS A 162 -10.78 -21.30 13.49
N THR A 163 -11.65 -20.70 14.30
CA THR A 163 -11.84 -21.06 15.71
C THR A 163 -13.24 -21.65 15.90
N GLU A 164 -13.50 -22.25 17.05
CA GLU A 164 -14.84 -22.74 17.41
C GLU A 164 -15.91 -21.63 17.38
N LYS A 165 -15.50 -20.38 17.64
CA LYS A 165 -16.37 -19.18 17.61
C LYS A 165 -16.46 -18.54 16.22
N GLY A 166 -15.87 -19.14 15.20
CA GLY A 166 -15.84 -18.64 13.83
C GLY A 166 -14.46 -18.19 13.35
N TRP A 167 -14.43 -17.50 12.22
CA TRP A 167 -13.20 -17.01 11.60
C TRP A 167 -12.64 -15.80 12.35
N ARG A 168 -11.38 -15.91 12.77
CA ARG A 168 -10.60 -14.77 13.26
C ARG A 168 -9.69 -14.29 12.13
N TYR A 169 -9.92 -13.06 11.68
CA TYR A 169 -9.14 -12.42 10.63
C TYR A 169 -7.98 -11.64 11.22
N ASN A 170 -6.79 -11.82 10.67
CA ASN A 170 -5.60 -11.09 11.05
C ASN A 170 -5.23 -10.08 9.95
N TYR A 171 -5.42 -8.81 10.29
CA TYR A 171 -5.18 -7.69 9.39
C TYR A 171 -3.80 -7.11 9.64
N GLN A 172 -3.16 -6.65 8.56
CA GLN A 172 -1.90 -5.92 8.64
C GLN A 172 -2.00 -4.60 7.91
N ASN A 173 -1.22 -3.61 8.36
CA ASN A 173 -1.18 -2.32 7.71
C ASN A 173 -0.66 -2.45 6.26
N LEU A 174 -1.43 -1.90 5.32
CA LEU A 174 -1.06 -1.76 3.92
C LEU A 174 -0.50 -0.36 3.66
N SER A 175 -1.23 0.66 4.14
CA SER A 175 -0.87 2.07 4.00
C SER A 175 -1.53 2.89 5.11
N SER A 176 -1.03 4.10 5.35
CA SER A 176 -1.60 5.06 6.29
C SER A 176 -1.44 6.46 5.72
N GLY A 177 -2.34 7.38 6.07
CA GLY A 177 -2.27 8.75 5.60
C GLY A 177 -3.39 9.62 6.16
N ILE A 178 -3.66 10.74 5.49
CA ILE A 178 -4.69 11.69 5.88
C ILE A 178 -5.75 11.77 4.77
N LEU A 179 -6.98 11.44 5.12
CA LEU A 179 -8.16 11.69 4.28
C LEU A 179 -8.57 13.15 4.48
N ASN A 180 -8.52 13.95 3.42
CA ASN A 180 -8.75 15.38 3.47
C ASN A 180 -9.57 15.88 2.27
N SER A 181 -10.09 17.10 2.39
CA SER A 181 -10.96 17.77 1.40
C SER A 181 -10.21 18.56 0.33
N ILE A 182 -8.87 18.57 0.37
CA ILE A 182 -8.04 19.56 -0.32
C ILE A 182 -7.25 18.91 -1.46
N GLU A 183 -6.74 17.70 -1.22
CA GLU A 183 -6.03 16.89 -2.20
C GLU A 183 -6.83 15.65 -2.59
N GLU A 184 -6.43 15.03 -3.70
CA GLU A 184 -6.89 13.69 -4.02
C GLU A 184 -6.38 12.69 -2.97
N ASN A 185 -7.31 11.95 -2.38
CA ASN A 185 -7.02 10.98 -1.33
C ASN A 185 -6.57 9.64 -1.94
N GLU A 186 -5.35 9.67 -2.49
CA GLU A 186 -4.69 8.51 -3.09
C GLU A 186 -3.68 7.89 -2.12
N PHE A 187 -3.89 6.62 -1.79
CA PHE A 187 -3.03 5.86 -0.89
C PHE A 187 -2.29 4.80 -1.70
N ARG A 188 -0.98 5.01 -1.87
CA ARG A 188 -0.08 4.11 -2.61
C ARG A 188 0.71 3.23 -1.64
N SER A 189 0.97 1.98 -2.03
CA SER A 189 1.73 1.02 -1.23
C SER A 189 2.48 0.01 -2.10
N ASN A 190 3.34 -0.78 -1.47
CA ASN A 190 3.86 -2.00 -2.11
C ASN A 190 2.70 -2.96 -2.40
N SER A 191 2.81 -3.70 -3.52
CA SER A 191 1.78 -4.64 -3.94
C SER A 191 1.61 -5.78 -2.94
N LYS A 192 0.37 -6.04 -2.51
CA LYS A 192 -0.03 -7.16 -1.66
C LYS A 192 -1.22 -7.89 -2.25
N ILE A 193 -1.10 -9.21 -2.40
CA ILE A 193 -2.21 -10.05 -2.88
C ILE A 193 -3.20 -10.21 -1.73
N THR A 194 -4.43 -9.73 -1.92
CA THR A 194 -5.50 -9.88 -0.94
C THR A 194 -6.87 -9.83 -1.63
N ASN A 195 -7.90 -10.33 -0.96
CA ASN A 195 -9.30 -10.16 -1.35
C ASN A 195 -10.12 -9.36 -0.33
N LYS A 196 -9.50 -8.93 0.78
CA LYS A 196 -10.18 -8.20 1.85
C LYS A 196 -9.32 -7.04 2.32
N LEU A 197 -9.94 -5.87 2.36
CA LEU A 197 -9.32 -4.65 2.87
C LEU A 197 -10.19 -4.08 3.99
N ARG A 198 -9.53 -3.34 4.89
CA ARG A 198 -10.20 -2.59 5.94
C ARG A 198 -9.64 -1.18 5.97
N VAL A 199 -10.52 -0.20 5.81
CA VAL A 199 -10.17 1.22 6.00
C VAL A 199 -10.68 1.65 7.38
N ILE A 200 -9.81 2.23 8.18
CA ILE A 200 -10.13 2.76 9.50
C ILE A 200 -9.88 4.26 9.47
N ILE A 201 -10.94 5.04 9.63
CA ILE A 201 -10.91 6.50 9.68
C ILE A 201 -11.08 6.92 11.13
N ASN A 202 -10.15 7.68 11.69
CA ASN A 202 -10.28 8.22 13.04
C ASN A 202 -11.15 9.48 12.99
N ASN A 203 -12.29 9.44 13.67
CA ASN A 203 -13.24 10.54 13.72
C ASN A 203 -12.92 11.54 14.84
N GLN A 204 -12.17 11.12 15.87
CA GLN A 204 -12.05 11.85 17.13
C GLN A 204 -13.45 12.19 17.68
N ASP A 205 -13.72 13.45 17.97
CA ASP A 205 -15.04 13.92 18.42
C ASP A 205 -15.95 14.38 17.27
N ASN A 206 -15.51 14.25 16.01
CA ASN A 206 -16.32 14.62 14.85
C ASN A 206 -17.31 13.51 14.45
N GLU A 207 -18.42 13.90 13.83
CA GLU A 207 -19.36 12.96 13.22
C GLU A 207 -18.72 12.14 12.09
N PRO A 208 -19.09 10.87 11.82
CA PRO A 208 -18.57 10.10 10.71
C PRO A 208 -18.67 10.82 9.35
N LEU A 209 -17.63 10.73 8.51
CA LEU A 209 -17.70 11.22 7.13
C LEU A 209 -18.60 10.32 6.28
N THR A 210 -19.33 10.94 5.36
CA THR A 210 -19.91 10.26 4.20
C THR A 210 -18.78 9.91 3.26
N ILE A 211 -18.71 8.64 2.84
CA ILE A 211 -17.67 8.13 1.95
C ILE A 211 -18.27 7.91 0.57
N GLY A 212 -17.66 8.52 -0.45
CA GLY A 212 -18.02 8.38 -1.84
C GLY A 212 -17.44 7.10 -2.46
N ALA A 213 -17.05 7.18 -3.73
CA ALA A 213 -16.49 6.03 -4.43
C ALA A 213 -15.13 5.62 -3.85
N ILE A 214 -14.91 4.31 -3.77
CA ILE A 214 -13.59 3.74 -3.48
C ILE A 214 -13.10 3.02 -4.72
N GLN A 215 -11.93 3.41 -5.21
CA GLN A 215 -11.27 2.77 -6.34
C GLN A 215 -10.06 1.99 -5.85
N ILE A 216 -9.91 0.75 -6.31
CA ILE A 216 -8.82 -0.14 -5.90
C ILE A 216 -8.11 -0.62 -7.16
N LYS A 217 -6.80 -0.40 -7.22
CA LYS A 217 -5.95 -0.77 -8.35
C LYS A 217 -4.71 -1.53 -7.89
N GLY A 218 -4.20 -2.33 -8.80
CA GLY A 218 -2.95 -3.07 -8.68
C GLY A 218 -2.09 -2.89 -9.91
N TYR A 219 -0.78 -3.06 -9.78
CA TYR A 219 0.09 -3.15 -10.95
C TYR A 219 -0.29 -4.36 -11.80
N THR A 220 -0.28 -4.17 -13.11
CA THR A 220 -0.33 -5.27 -14.06
C THR A 220 0.99 -6.03 -13.96
N HIS A 221 0.90 -7.35 -13.78
CA HIS A 221 2.06 -8.22 -13.72
C HIS A 221 2.16 -9.00 -15.02
N GLU A 222 3.31 -8.91 -15.66
CA GLU A 222 3.61 -9.63 -16.88
C GLU A 222 4.68 -10.69 -16.63
N LEU A 223 4.56 -11.82 -17.33
CA LEU A 223 5.60 -12.84 -17.38
C LEU A 223 6.19 -12.85 -18.79
N ILE A 224 7.42 -12.37 -18.90
CA ILE A 224 8.14 -12.30 -20.17
C ILE A 224 9.06 -13.51 -20.28
N THR A 225 9.02 -14.18 -21.42
CA THR A 225 9.84 -15.37 -21.69
C THR A 225 10.42 -15.32 -23.10
N ARG A 226 11.56 -15.98 -23.30
CA ARG A 226 12.23 -16.12 -24.59
C ARG A 226 12.22 -17.60 -24.98
N PHE A 227 11.59 -17.90 -26.11
CA PHE A 227 11.62 -19.24 -26.70
C PHE A 227 12.68 -19.29 -27.81
N THR A 228 13.60 -20.25 -27.73
CA THR A 228 14.66 -20.46 -28.73
C THR A 228 14.37 -21.62 -29.67
N THR A 229 13.45 -22.52 -29.29
CA THR A 229 13.09 -23.70 -30.07
C THR A 229 11.57 -23.88 -30.13
N PRO A 230 11.03 -24.43 -31.23
CA PRO A 230 9.63 -24.83 -31.27
C PRO A 230 9.37 -25.98 -30.29
N ALA A 231 8.56 -25.74 -29.26
CA ALA A 231 8.19 -26.75 -28.27
C ALA A 231 6.88 -26.39 -27.56
N THR A 232 6.29 -27.36 -26.87
CA THR A 232 5.20 -27.13 -25.92
C THR A 232 5.79 -26.75 -24.57
N TYR A 233 5.60 -25.50 -24.16
CA TYR A 233 6.08 -24.97 -22.89
C TYR A 233 4.99 -25.00 -21.82
N PHE A 234 5.38 -25.19 -20.56
CA PHE A 234 4.47 -25.24 -19.41
C PHE A 234 4.89 -24.22 -18.36
N LEU A 235 3.94 -23.40 -17.90
CA LEU A 235 4.10 -22.59 -16.71
C LEU A 235 3.62 -23.40 -15.50
N VAL A 236 4.55 -23.78 -14.63
CA VAL A 236 4.26 -24.61 -13.45
C VAL A 236 4.44 -23.78 -12.19
N TYR A 237 3.45 -23.78 -11.29
CA TYR A 237 3.45 -22.99 -10.05
C TYR A 237 2.84 -23.76 -8.88
N GLY A 238 2.88 -23.16 -7.68
CA GLY A 238 2.24 -23.70 -6.47
C GLY A 238 3.14 -24.56 -5.57
N ASN A 239 4.43 -24.70 -5.89
CA ASN A 239 5.38 -25.39 -5.02
C ASN A 239 6.22 -24.41 -4.19
N ALA A 240 5.82 -24.19 -2.93
CA ALA A 240 6.52 -23.30 -2.00
C ALA A 240 7.96 -23.74 -1.64
N LYS A 241 8.35 -24.98 -1.94
CA LYS A 241 9.71 -25.49 -1.69
C LYS A 241 10.69 -25.17 -2.83
N ILE A 242 10.20 -24.71 -3.99
CA ILE A 242 11.05 -24.42 -5.15
C ILE A 242 11.53 -22.95 -5.08
N GLY A 243 12.84 -22.76 -5.24
CA GLY A 243 13.42 -21.43 -5.35
C GLY A 243 13.06 -20.74 -6.67
N LYS A 244 13.19 -19.41 -6.72
CA LYS A 244 13.01 -18.67 -7.97
C LYS A 244 14.01 -19.16 -9.02
N PRO A 245 13.61 -19.31 -10.30
CA PRO A 245 14.55 -19.65 -11.35
C PRO A 245 15.51 -18.48 -11.59
N SER A 246 16.73 -18.78 -12.07
CA SER A 246 17.74 -17.78 -12.43
C SER A 246 17.99 -17.85 -13.93
N TYR A 247 17.50 -16.86 -14.67
CA TYR A 247 17.66 -16.73 -16.12
C TYR A 247 18.39 -15.43 -16.45
N ASP A 248 19.19 -15.43 -17.52
CA ASP A 248 19.94 -14.24 -17.96
C ASP A 248 19.03 -13.04 -18.28
N LEU A 249 17.80 -13.31 -18.72
CA LEU A 249 16.82 -12.28 -19.07
C LEU A 249 16.56 -11.28 -17.92
N GLN A 250 16.73 -11.71 -16.66
CA GLN A 250 16.55 -10.84 -15.50
C GLN A 250 17.57 -9.68 -15.42
N TYR A 251 18.72 -9.81 -16.08
CA TYR A 251 19.79 -8.81 -16.11
C TYR A 251 19.76 -7.95 -17.38
N MET A 252 18.84 -8.23 -18.29
CA MET A 252 18.83 -7.73 -19.66
C MET A 252 17.50 -7.03 -20.00
N SER A 253 16.96 -6.23 -19.07
CA SER A 253 15.68 -5.53 -19.25
C SER A 253 15.71 -4.50 -20.38
N ASN A 254 16.86 -3.88 -20.62
CA ASN A 254 17.07 -2.86 -21.65
C ASN A 254 17.07 -3.39 -23.09
N ILE A 255 17.14 -4.70 -23.31
CA ILE A 255 17.08 -5.33 -24.64
C ILE A 255 15.76 -6.07 -24.89
N VAL A 256 14.82 -6.02 -23.94
CA VAL A 256 13.47 -6.54 -24.15
C VAL A 256 12.78 -5.63 -25.18
N PRO A 257 12.31 -6.15 -26.32
CA PRO A 257 11.64 -5.32 -27.33
C PRO A 257 10.39 -4.63 -26.74
N GLU A 258 10.16 -3.37 -27.10
CA GLU A 258 8.95 -2.64 -26.67
C GLU A 258 7.65 -3.33 -27.14
N LYS A 259 7.70 -4.00 -28.30
CA LYS A 259 6.58 -4.77 -28.84
C LYS A 259 6.81 -6.26 -28.59
N LEU A 260 6.11 -6.80 -27.60
CA LEU A 260 6.10 -8.22 -27.29
C LEU A 260 4.96 -8.94 -28.00
N LYS A 261 5.20 -10.19 -28.39
CA LYS A 261 4.16 -11.08 -28.89
C LYS A 261 3.42 -11.68 -27.70
N THR A 262 2.16 -11.29 -27.50
CA THR A 262 1.29 -11.90 -26.50
C THR A 262 1.00 -13.35 -26.87
N ILE A 263 1.06 -14.23 -25.87
CA ILE A 263 0.67 -15.63 -25.97
C ILE A 263 -0.44 -15.91 -24.98
N GLU A 264 -1.32 -16.84 -25.30
CA GLU A 264 -2.39 -17.27 -24.41
C GLU A 264 -1.97 -18.53 -23.66
N LEU A 265 -2.41 -18.64 -22.40
CA LEU A 265 -2.25 -19.87 -21.63
C LEU A 265 -3.29 -20.89 -22.09
N GLY A 266 -2.87 -22.15 -22.19
CA GLY A 266 -3.80 -23.26 -22.33
C GLY A 266 -4.61 -23.49 -21.05
N THR A 267 -5.49 -24.49 -21.08
CA THR A 267 -6.28 -24.90 -19.90
C THR A 267 -5.39 -25.30 -18.73
N GLU A 268 -5.66 -24.76 -17.55
CA GLU A 268 -4.96 -25.15 -16.31
C GLU A 268 -5.17 -26.64 -16.02
N LYS A 269 -4.08 -27.34 -15.69
CA LYS A 269 -4.10 -28.76 -15.32
C LYS A 269 -3.46 -28.93 -13.95
N ARG A 270 -4.16 -29.64 -13.06
CA ARG A 270 -3.63 -29.99 -11.74
C ARG A 270 -2.61 -31.11 -11.87
N ILE A 271 -1.40 -30.87 -11.36
CA ILE A 271 -0.36 -31.90 -11.27
C ILE A 271 -0.52 -32.61 -9.92
N GLU A 272 -0.91 -33.88 -9.94
CA GLU A 272 -1.03 -34.67 -8.72
C GLU A 272 0.35 -34.98 -8.13
N LYS A 273 0.55 -34.67 -6.85
CA LYS A 273 1.73 -35.15 -6.12
C LYS A 273 1.53 -36.63 -5.85
N LYS A 274 2.45 -37.49 -6.32
CA LYS A 274 2.56 -38.85 -5.80
C LYS A 274 2.74 -38.72 -4.29
N GLY A 275 1.78 -39.24 -3.52
CA GLY A 275 1.81 -39.13 -2.06
C GLY A 275 3.16 -39.63 -1.54
N GLU A 276 3.83 -38.82 -0.71
CA GLU A 276 4.93 -39.31 0.10
C GLU A 276 4.38 -40.49 0.90
N LYS A 277 5.04 -41.64 0.86
CA LYS A 277 4.67 -42.77 1.72
C LYS A 277 4.83 -42.28 3.16
N VAL A 278 3.72 -41.93 3.79
CA VAL A 278 3.69 -41.61 5.21
C VAL A 278 4.08 -42.90 5.93
N VAL A 279 5.33 -43.01 6.34
CA VAL A 279 5.76 -44.07 7.24
C VAL A 279 5.15 -43.71 8.60
N ALA A 280 4.15 -44.48 9.03
CA ALA A 280 3.50 -44.26 10.31
C ALA A 280 4.55 -44.26 11.44
N PRO A 281 4.46 -43.33 12.42
CA PRO A 281 5.33 -43.34 13.59
C PRO A 281 5.29 -44.70 14.29
N LEU A 282 6.42 -45.15 14.86
CA LEU A 282 6.50 -46.42 15.61
C LEU A 282 5.46 -46.52 16.73
N PHE A 283 5.06 -45.39 17.31
CA PHE A 283 4.02 -45.29 18.34
C PHE A 283 2.59 -45.57 17.84
N GLU A 284 2.33 -45.47 16.52
CA GLU A 284 1.06 -45.91 15.93
C GLU A 284 1.02 -47.44 15.73
N ASN A 285 2.18 -48.11 15.79
CA ASN A 285 2.25 -49.56 15.64
C ASN A 285 1.88 -50.26 16.96
N LYS A 286 0.69 -50.87 16.98
CA LYS A 286 0.18 -51.62 18.13
C LYS A 286 1.16 -52.70 18.62
N ILE A 287 1.83 -53.42 17.71
CA ILE A 287 2.78 -54.49 18.09
C ILE A 287 3.98 -53.90 18.83
N TRP A 288 4.45 -52.73 18.38
CA TRP A 288 5.56 -52.02 19.03
C TRP A 288 5.17 -51.54 20.44
N LEU A 289 3.95 -51.02 20.62
CA LEU A 289 3.42 -50.68 21.95
C LEU A 289 3.31 -51.90 22.87
N TRP A 290 2.81 -53.03 22.38
CA TRP A 290 2.74 -54.27 23.16
C TRP A 290 4.13 -54.80 23.53
N ALA A 291 5.11 -54.70 22.64
CA ALA A 291 6.49 -55.07 22.92
C ALA A 291 7.11 -54.21 24.03
N VAL A 292 6.93 -52.89 23.96
CA VAL A 292 7.40 -51.95 25.01
C VAL A 292 6.69 -52.25 26.34
N MET A 293 5.38 -52.48 26.33
CA MET A 293 4.63 -52.82 27.53
C MET A 293 5.08 -54.15 28.13
N GLY A 294 5.37 -55.16 27.30
CA GLY A 294 5.95 -56.42 27.72
C GLY A 294 7.32 -56.26 28.40
N ILE A 295 8.19 -55.41 27.84
CA ILE A 295 9.51 -55.10 28.44
C ILE A 295 9.33 -54.41 29.80
N ILE A 296 8.42 -53.44 29.91
CA ILE A 296 8.14 -52.73 31.16
C ILE A 296 7.62 -53.70 32.23
N ILE A 297 6.68 -54.59 31.87
CA ILE A 297 6.13 -55.60 32.78
C ILE A 297 7.23 -56.57 33.23
N ALA A 298 8.10 -57.01 32.33
CA ALA A 298 9.21 -57.91 32.65
C ALA A 298 10.25 -57.23 33.57
N LEU A 299 10.56 -55.95 33.35
CA LEU A 299 11.45 -55.18 34.22
C LEU A 299 10.84 -55.00 35.62
N LEU A 300 9.58 -54.59 35.71
CA LEU A 300 8.88 -54.44 36.99
C LEU A 300 8.76 -55.77 37.75
N GLY A 301 8.42 -56.86 37.04
CA GLY A 301 8.39 -58.21 37.59
C GLY A 301 9.76 -58.72 38.03
N GLY A 302 10.82 -58.39 37.28
CA GLY A 302 12.19 -58.72 37.65
C GLY A 302 12.66 -57.99 38.90
N PHE A 303 12.37 -56.68 39.01
CA PHE A 303 12.69 -55.89 40.19
C PHE A 303 11.93 -56.35 41.44
N THR A 304 10.65 -56.67 41.33
CA THR A 304 9.87 -57.19 42.47
C THR A 304 10.42 -58.54 42.96
N LEU A 305 10.75 -59.47 42.06
CA LEU A 305 11.38 -60.74 42.43
C LEU A 305 12.76 -60.56 43.07
N MET A 306 13.55 -59.59 42.59
CA MET A 306 14.86 -59.27 43.16
C MET A 306 14.74 -58.65 44.56
N MET A 307 13.71 -57.84 44.81
CA MET A 307 13.41 -57.31 46.15
C MET A 307 12.89 -58.40 47.10
N MET A 308 12.12 -59.38 46.61
CA MET A 308 11.64 -60.50 47.41
C MET A 308 12.75 -61.51 47.77
N LYS A 309 13.76 -61.69 46.90
CA LYS A 309 14.94 -62.53 47.18
C LYS A 309 15.94 -61.92 48.18
N LYS A 310 15.72 -60.67 48.60
CA LYS A 310 16.59 -59.92 49.53
C LYS A 310 16.08 -59.89 50.97
N LYS A 311 15.30 -60.91 51.38
CA LYS A 311 14.87 -61.13 52.76
C LYS A 311 15.61 -62.31 53.36
#